data_AF-A0A7C6Z0Y4-F1
#
_entry.id   AF-A0A7C6Z0Y4-F1
#
_cell.length_a   1.000
_cell.length_b   1.000
_cell.length_c   1.000
_cell.angle_alpha   90.00
_cell.angle_beta   90.00
_cell.angle_gamma   90.00
#
_symmetry.space_group_name_H-M   'P 1'
#
loop_
_entity.id
_entity.type
_entity.pdbx_description
1 polymer ?
#
loop_
_entity_poly.entity_id
_entity_poly.type
_entity_poly.pdbx_seq_one_letter_code
_entity_poly.pdbx_strand_id
1 'polypeptide(L)'
;MKKLFIVGALIVSICLSAFAGHYVSNQNALKDRGIARQTLISFAISKVEDLKNGYDADTMEALISNVYAAVQFTDDGDLYTALHDLWNALIFDGENIVGKEDDLIKALKDTDPNVIKGIAYSIRQVN
;
A
#
# COMPACT_ATOMS: atom_id res chain seq x y z
N MET A 1 -9.81 -44.95 -31.36
CA MET A 1 -8.71 -44.47 -30.48
C MET A 1 -8.11 -43.14 -30.94
N LYS A 2 -7.53 -43.00 -32.14
CA LYS A 2 -6.91 -41.73 -32.60
C LYS A 2 -7.82 -40.48 -32.49
N LYS A 3 -9.10 -40.58 -32.88
CA LYS A 3 -10.06 -39.46 -32.79
C LYS A 3 -10.35 -39.02 -31.34
N LEU A 4 -10.42 -39.97 -30.40
CA LEU A 4 -10.62 -39.69 -28.97
C LEU A 4 -9.38 -39.04 -28.35
N PHE A 5 -8.18 -39.45 -28.75
CA PHE A 5 -6.93 -38.81 -28.33
C PHE A 5 -6.82 -37.36 -28.83
N ILE A 6 -7.21 -37.10 -30.09
CA ILE A 6 -7.20 -35.74 -30.66
C ILE A 6 -8.18 -34.83 -29.91
N VAL A 7 -9.40 -35.31 -29.64
CA VAL A 7 -10.40 -34.55 -28.88
C VAL A 7 -9.91 -34.29 -27.45
N GLY A 8 -9.32 -35.29 -26.79
CA GLY A 8 -8.75 -35.12 -25.45
C GLY A 8 -7.61 -34.10 -25.42
N ALA A 9 -6.69 -34.14 -26.39
CA ALA A 9 -5.59 -33.17 -26.49
C ALA A 9 -6.11 -31.74 -26.70
N LEU A 10 -7.17 -31.58 -27.48
CA LEU A 10 -7.76 -30.27 -27.78
C LEU A 10 -8.47 -29.67 -26.54
N ILE A 11 -9.18 -30.49 -25.76
CA ILE A 11 -9.79 -30.06 -24.49
C ILE A 11 -8.72 -29.64 -23.49
N VAL A 12 -7.66 -30.45 -23.32
CA VAL A 12 -6.55 -30.11 -22.41
C VAL A 12 -5.87 -28.81 -22.83
N SER A 13 -5.65 -28.60 -24.13
CA SER A 13 -5.06 -27.36 -24.65
C SER A 13 -5.92 -26.13 -24.32
N ILE A 14 -7.25 -26.22 -24.43
CA ILE A 14 -8.16 -25.11 -24.10
C ILE A 14 -8.14 -24.82 -22.59
N CYS A 15 -8.16 -25.85 -21.75
CA CYS A 15 -8.09 -25.68 -20.30
C CYS A 15 -6.78 -25.02 -19.87
N LEU A 16 -5.64 -25.45 -20.45
CA LEU A 16 -4.34 -24.86 -20.16
C LEU A 16 -4.25 -23.40 -20.61
N SER A 17 -4.79 -23.04 -21.78
CA SER A 17 -4.79 -21.65 -22.23
C SER A 17 -5.67 -20.75 -21.37
N ALA A 18 -6.84 -21.23 -20.93
CA ALA A 18 -7.71 -20.51 -20.01
C ALA A 18 -7.04 -20.30 -18.64
N PHE A 19 -6.39 -21.33 -18.10
CA PHE A 19 -5.65 -21.23 -16.84
C PHE A 19 -4.48 -20.25 -16.94
N ALA A 20 -3.68 -20.33 -18.01
CA ALA A 20 -2.58 -19.40 -18.25
C ALA A 20 -3.07 -17.96 -18.39
N GLY A 21 -4.18 -17.73 -19.10
CA GLY A 21 -4.80 -16.41 -19.23
C GLY A 21 -5.25 -15.85 -17.88
N HIS A 22 -5.93 -16.66 -17.06
CA HIS A 22 -6.35 -16.26 -15.72
C HIS A 22 -5.15 -15.92 -14.81
N TYR A 23 -4.10 -16.74 -14.83
CA TYR A 23 -2.88 -16.52 -14.07
C TYR A 23 -2.21 -15.19 -14.43
N VAL A 24 -2.01 -14.91 -15.73
CA VAL A 24 -1.42 -13.66 -16.21
C VAL A 24 -2.31 -12.45 -15.83
N SER A 25 -3.63 -12.56 -16.00
CA SER A 25 -4.57 -11.51 -15.60
C SER A 25 -4.47 -11.19 -14.12
N ASN A 26 -4.36 -12.21 -13.26
CA ASN A 26 -4.23 -12.02 -11.81
C ASN A 26 -2.90 -11.36 -11.45
N GLN A 27 -1.80 -11.75 -12.10
CA GLN A 27 -0.51 -11.09 -11.91
C GLN A 27 -0.53 -9.61 -12.30
N ASN A 28 -1.18 -9.28 -13.42
CA ASN A 28 -1.33 -7.88 -13.85
C ASN A 28 -2.15 -7.09 -12.82
N ALA A 29 -3.25 -7.65 -12.31
CA ALA A 29 -4.05 -7.01 -11.28
C ALA A 29 -3.25 -6.73 -9.99
N LEU A 30 -2.44 -7.69 -9.53
CA LEU A 30 -1.57 -7.49 -8.37
C LEU A 30 -0.49 -6.42 -8.63
N LYS A 31 0.08 -6.39 -9.84
CA LYS A 31 1.04 -5.37 -10.23
C LYS A 31 0.41 -3.97 -10.25
N ASP A 32 -0.77 -3.83 -10.83
CA ASP A 32 -1.49 -2.56 -10.91
C ASP A 32 -1.85 -2.04 -9.53
N ARG A 33 -2.28 -2.92 -8.62
CA ARG A 33 -2.49 -2.60 -7.19
C ARG A 33 -1.19 -2.12 -6.53
N GLY A 34 -0.08 -2.83 -6.76
CA GLY A 34 1.24 -2.46 -6.24
C GLY A 34 1.71 -1.08 -6.71
N ILE A 35 1.45 -0.73 -7.98
CA ILE A 35 1.73 0.60 -8.55
C ILE A 35 0.84 1.66 -7.87
N ALA A 36 -0.47 1.42 -7.77
CA ALA A 36 -1.40 2.35 -7.14
C ALA A 36 -1.00 2.64 -5.68
N ARG A 37 -0.64 1.61 -4.91
CA ARG A 37 -0.09 1.75 -3.55
C ARG A 37 1.14 2.65 -3.53
N GLN A 38 2.12 2.40 -4.40
CA GLN A 38 3.35 3.21 -4.44
C GLN A 38 3.07 4.67 -4.80
N THR A 39 2.15 4.93 -5.73
CA THR A 39 1.71 6.29 -6.06
C THR A 39 1.09 6.98 -4.85
N LEU A 40 0.19 6.31 -4.13
CA LEU A 40 -0.47 6.89 -2.96
C LEU A 40 0.50 7.13 -1.79
N ILE A 41 1.45 6.22 -1.59
CA ILE A 41 2.56 6.42 -0.64
C ILE A 41 3.40 7.64 -1.05
N SER A 42 3.69 7.82 -2.34
CA SER A 42 4.43 9.00 -2.82
C SER A 42 3.68 10.32 -2.58
N PHE A 43 2.35 10.31 -2.73
CA PHE A 43 1.51 11.46 -2.40
C PHE A 43 1.49 11.73 -0.89
N ALA A 44 1.40 10.69 -0.06
CA ALA A 44 1.53 10.82 1.39
C ALA A 44 2.88 11.44 1.77
N ILE A 45 3.99 10.93 1.22
CA ILE A 45 5.34 11.49 1.42
C ILE A 45 5.38 12.97 1.07
N SER A 46 4.83 13.38 -0.07
CA SER A 46 4.76 14.80 -0.46
C SER A 46 4.02 15.65 0.57
N LYS A 47 2.94 15.14 1.18
CA LYS A 47 2.23 15.86 2.24
C LYS A 47 3.05 15.92 3.54
N VAL A 48 3.78 14.87 3.88
CA VAL A 48 4.72 14.91 5.03
C VAL A 48 5.81 15.96 4.80
N GLU A 49 6.34 16.06 3.56
CA GLU A 49 7.32 17.09 3.18
C GLU A 49 6.74 18.51 3.32
N ASP A 50 5.48 18.73 2.91
CA ASP A 50 4.80 20.02 3.05
C ASP A 50 4.67 20.43 4.53
N LEU A 51 4.32 19.49 5.41
CA LEU A 51 4.15 19.71 6.86
C LEU A 51 5.43 20.12 7.58
N LYS A 52 6.61 19.87 7.00
CA LYS A 52 7.89 20.34 7.57
C LYS A 52 7.96 21.87 7.67
N ASN A 53 7.16 22.59 6.90
CA ASN A 53 7.10 24.05 6.90
C ASN A 53 6.10 24.60 7.94
N GLY A 54 5.43 23.73 8.68
CA GLY A 54 4.41 24.08 9.66
C GLY A 54 3.19 23.16 9.55
N TYR A 55 2.53 22.94 10.68
CA TYR A 55 1.29 22.18 10.70
C TYR A 55 0.20 22.92 9.92
N ASP A 56 -0.44 22.20 9.00
CA ASP A 56 -1.58 22.65 8.22
C ASP A 56 -2.64 21.55 8.19
N ALA A 57 -3.88 21.90 8.54
CA ALA A 57 -4.95 20.94 8.72
C ALA A 57 -5.35 20.28 7.39
N ASP A 58 -5.45 21.06 6.30
CA ASP A 58 -5.82 20.55 4.98
C ASP A 58 -4.73 19.59 4.44
N THR A 59 -3.47 19.92 4.67
CA THR A 59 -2.32 19.07 4.35
C THR A 59 -2.34 17.77 5.17
N MET A 60 -2.70 17.84 6.45
CA MET A 60 -2.87 16.65 7.31
C MET A 60 -4.02 15.77 6.84
N GLU A 61 -5.17 16.33 6.47
CA GLU A 61 -6.30 15.57 5.91
C GLU A 61 -5.93 14.86 4.60
N ALA A 62 -5.17 15.54 3.73
CA ALA A 62 -4.65 14.95 2.51
C ALA A 62 -3.65 13.83 2.79
N LEU A 63 -2.78 13.99 3.79
CA LEU A 63 -1.87 12.93 4.25
C LEU A 63 -2.66 11.70 4.72
N ILE A 64 -3.61 11.89 5.64
CA ILE A 64 -4.48 10.82 6.18
C ILE A 64 -5.19 10.08 5.03
N SER A 65 -5.75 10.82 4.08
CA SER A 65 -6.47 10.26 2.93
C SER A 65 -5.56 9.41 2.03
N ASN A 66 -4.36 9.88 1.74
CA ASN A 66 -3.39 9.15 0.92
C ASN A 66 -2.88 7.88 1.61
N VAL A 67 -2.62 7.94 2.93
CA VAL A 67 -2.23 6.75 3.72
C VAL A 67 -3.37 5.72 3.73
N TYR A 68 -4.61 6.14 3.99
CA TYR A 68 -5.76 5.23 3.95
C TYR A 68 -5.94 4.59 2.57
N ALA A 69 -5.84 5.38 1.50
CA ALA A 69 -5.93 4.85 0.15
C ALA A 69 -4.82 3.81 -0.10
N ALA A 70 -3.58 4.06 0.34
CA ALA A 70 -2.49 3.09 0.22
C ALA A 70 -2.78 1.77 0.95
N VAL A 71 -3.45 1.82 2.12
CA VAL A 71 -3.91 0.61 2.84
C VAL A 71 -4.80 -0.25 1.94
N GLN A 72 -5.74 0.34 1.19
CA GLN A 72 -6.69 -0.39 0.34
C GLN A 72 -6.03 -1.16 -0.83
N PHE A 73 -4.84 -0.71 -1.25
CA PHE A 73 -4.05 -1.32 -2.31
C PHE A 73 -2.88 -2.18 -1.78
N THR A 74 -2.82 -2.42 -0.47
CA THR A 74 -1.75 -3.21 0.14
C THR A 74 -2.22 -4.61 0.45
N ASP A 75 -1.65 -5.59 -0.27
CA ASP A 75 -1.91 -7.02 -0.06
C ASP A 75 -0.89 -7.68 0.90
N ASP A 76 0.21 -6.98 1.21
CA ASP A 76 1.23 -7.40 2.18
C ASP A 76 0.71 -7.15 3.62
N GLY A 77 0.58 -8.22 4.42
CA GLY A 77 -0.06 -8.12 5.73
C GLY A 77 0.66 -7.24 6.75
N ASP A 78 1.99 -7.23 6.73
CA ASP A 78 2.80 -6.45 7.67
C ASP A 78 2.73 -4.96 7.34
N LEU A 79 2.91 -4.63 6.06
CA LEU A 79 2.79 -3.26 5.56
C LEU A 79 1.35 -2.75 5.68
N TYR A 80 0.35 -3.60 5.40
CA TYR A 80 -1.07 -3.25 5.59
C TYR A 80 -1.32 -2.80 7.03
N THR A 81 -0.87 -3.61 8.00
CA THR A 81 -1.05 -3.30 9.42
C THR A 81 -0.31 -2.03 9.78
N ALA A 82 0.92 -1.85 9.31
CA ALA A 82 1.73 -0.67 9.61
C ALA A 82 1.10 0.62 9.06
N LEU A 83 0.64 0.61 7.81
CA LEU A 83 -0.04 1.76 7.20
C LEU A 83 -1.39 2.05 7.88
N HIS A 84 -2.11 1.01 8.31
CA HIS A 84 -3.36 1.17 9.05
C HIS A 84 -3.13 1.76 10.45
N ASP A 85 -2.08 1.33 11.15
CA ASP A 85 -1.70 1.90 12.45
C ASP A 85 -1.28 3.37 12.31
N LEU A 86 -0.50 3.69 11.27
CA LEU A 86 -0.13 5.06 10.92
C LEU A 86 -1.36 5.91 10.63
N TRP A 87 -2.28 5.42 9.78
CA TRP A 87 -3.52 6.12 9.46
C TRP A 87 -4.32 6.46 10.72
N ASN A 88 -4.50 5.51 11.63
CA ASN A 88 -5.18 5.76 12.90
C ASN A 88 -4.44 6.79 13.75
N ALA A 89 -3.11 6.69 13.86
CA ALA A 89 -2.32 7.65 14.63
C ALA A 89 -2.46 9.07 14.09
N LEU A 90 -2.45 9.24 12.76
CA LEU A 90 -2.61 10.54 12.12
C LEU A 90 -4.01 11.14 12.32
N ILE A 91 -5.08 10.32 12.31
CA ILE A 91 -6.44 10.79 12.58
C ILE A 91 -6.56 11.39 13.98
N PHE A 92 -6.02 10.71 14.99
CA PHE A 92 -6.28 11.06 16.38
C PHE A 92 -5.26 12.03 16.96
N ASP A 93 -3.99 11.90 16.58
CA ASP A 93 -2.87 12.62 17.20
C ASP A 93 -1.90 13.15 16.13
N GLY A 94 -2.39 13.45 14.91
CA GLY A 94 -1.56 13.86 13.78
C GLY A 94 -0.67 15.08 14.04
N GLU A 95 -1.05 15.98 14.94
CA GLU A 95 -0.21 17.11 15.38
C GLU A 95 1.13 16.67 16.01
N ASN A 96 1.19 15.46 16.57
CA ASN A 96 2.40 14.88 17.16
C ASN A 96 3.37 14.32 16.12
N ILE A 97 3.10 14.49 14.83
CA ILE A 97 4.04 14.16 13.74
C ILE A 97 5.31 15.03 13.77
N VAL A 98 5.25 16.21 14.40
CA VAL A 98 6.35 17.18 14.44
C VAL A 98 7.64 16.52 14.94
N GLY A 99 8.70 16.69 14.16
CA GLY A 99 10.04 16.13 14.42
C GLY A 99 10.21 14.67 13.99
N LYS A 100 9.22 14.05 13.34
CA LYS A 100 9.24 12.66 12.85
C LYS A 100 9.11 12.57 11.32
N GLU A 101 9.06 13.71 10.65
CA GLU A 101 8.75 13.81 9.21
C GLU A 101 9.79 13.07 8.37
N ASP A 102 11.09 13.30 8.63
CA ASP A 102 12.17 12.70 7.85
C ASP A 102 12.24 11.17 8.02
N ASP A 103 12.05 10.69 9.25
CA ASP A 103 11.99 9.25 9.53
C ASP A 103 10.75 8.62 8.89
N LEU A 104 9.61 9.31 8.92
CA LEU A 104 8.39 8.83 8.28
C LEU A 104 8.52 8.80 6.76
N ILE A 105 9.08 9.85 6.16
CA ILE A 105 9.36 9.91 4.72
C ILE A 105 10.24 8.73 4.31
N LYS A 106 11.32 8.49 5.05
CA LYS A 106 12.22 7.37 4.77
C LYS A 106 11.52 6.02 4.91
N ALA A 107 10.80 5.81 6.01
CA ALA A 107 10.09 4.57 6.27
C ALA A 107 9.02 4.27 5.20
N LEU A 108 8.31 5.30 4.75
CA LEU A 108 7.34 5.19 3.64
C LEU A 108 8.03 4.90 2.30
N LYS A 109 9.17 5.54 2.00
CA LYS A 109 9.97 5.27 0.79
C LYS A 109 10.49 3.84 0.76
N ASP A 110 11.01 3.37 1.88
CA ASP A 110 11.56 2.02 2.04
C ASP A 110 10.46 0.96 2.24
N THR A 111 9.22 1.40 2.45
CA THR A 111 8.07 0.55 2.82
C THR A 111 8.37 -0.35 4.02
N ASP A 112 9.08 0.18 5.02
CA ASP A 112 9.50 -0.56 6.22
C ASP A 112 8.38 -0.61 7.27
N PRO A 113 7.71 -1.76 7.45
CA PRO A 113 6.56 -1.86 8.35
C PRO A 113 6.94 -1.68 9.82
N ASN A 114 8.17 -2.03 10.22
CA ASN A 114 8.59 -1.94 11.61
C ASN A 114 8.81 -0.48 12.00
N VAL A 115 9.47 0.29 11.14
CA VAL A 115 9.71 1.71 11.38
C VAL A 115 8.40 2.50 11.31
N ILE A 116 7.54 2.22 10.32
CA ILE A 116 6.22 2.86 10.22
C ILE A 116 5.39 2.63 11.50
N LYS A 117 5.31 1.39 12.00
CA LYS A 117 4.61 1.09 13.27
C LYS A 117 5.22 1.80 14.46
N GLY A 118 6.55 1.85 14.55
CA GLY A 118 7.25 2.57 15.62
C GLY A 118 6.91 4.06 15.63
N ILE A 119 6.87 4.68 14.46
CA ILE A 119 6.48 6.09 14.31
C ILE A 119 5.01 6.28 14.68
N ALA A 120 4.10 5.45 14.16
CA ALA A 120 2.67 5.50 14.48
C ALA A 120 2.43 5.39 16.00
N TYR A 121 3.12 4.45 16.66
CA TYR A 121 3.09 4.32 18.12
C TYR A 121 3.58 5.59 18.79
N SER A 122 4.72 6.15 18.37
CA SER A 122 5.27 7.36 18.98
C SER A 122 4.36 8.59 18.85
N ILE A 123 3.62 8.72 17.74
CA ILE A 123 2.63 9.79 17.52
C ILE A 123 1.52 9.72 18.59
N ARG A 124 1.06 8.51 18.93
CA ARG A 124 0.01 8.25 19.93
C ARG A 124 0.45 8.45 21.39
N GLN A 125 1.76 8.42 21.67
CA GLN A 125 2.29 8.45 23.04
C GLN A 125 2.56 9.87 23.58
N VAL A 126 2.50 10.89 22.73
CA VAL A 126 2.67 12.29 23.16
C VAL A 126 1.31 12.78 23.67
N ASN A 127 1.00 12.44 24.92
CA ASN A 127 -0.08 13.02 25.72
C ASN A 127 0.48 13.46 27.07
#